data_AF-T1PZJ5-F1
#
_entry.id   AF-T1PZJ5-F1
#
_cell.length_a   1.000
_cell.length_b   1.000
_cell.length_c   1.000
_cell.angle_alpha   90.00
_cell.angle_beta   90.00
_cell.angle_gamma   90.00
#
_symmetry.space_group_name_H-M   'P 1'
#
loop_
_entity.id
_entity.type
_entity.pdbx_description
1 polymer ?
#
loop_
_entity_poly.entity_id
_entity_poly.type
_entity_poly.pdbx_seq_one_letter_code
_entity_poly.pdbx_strand_id
1 'polypeptide(L)'
;MAVPKEVSFLASLLVLGILLLHVDAKACSQRNAKEPICTNCCTGRKGCNYYSADGTFICEGESDPNNPKPCTLNCDPRIFYSKCPRSEGNAENRICTNCCAGRKGCNYYSADGTFICEGESDPNNPKACPRNCDPNIAYSLCLYEK
;
A
#
# COMPACT_ATOMS: atom_id res chain seq x y z
N MET A 1 -37.87 -20.82 -59.86
CA MET A 1 -37.00 -21.43 -58.83
C MET A 1 -36.82 -20.39 -57.73
N ALA A 2 -37.56 -20.54 -56.64
CA ALA A 2 -37.62 -19.56 -55.56
C ALA A 2 -36.55 -19.88 -54.50
N VAL A 3 -35.57 -19.00 -54.35
CA VAL A 3 -34.58 -19.06 -53.28
C VAL A 3 -35.26 -18.57 -51.99
N PRO A 4 -35.26 -19.35 -50.89
CA PRO A 4 -35.91 -18.95 -49.65
C PRO A 4 -35.18 -17.73 -49.05
N LYS A 5 -35.88 -16.59 -48.98
CA LYS A 5 -35.37 -15.30 -48.48
C LYS A 5 -35.24 -15.21 -46.95
N GLU A 6 -35.71 -16.23 -46.22
CA GLU A 6 -35.72 -16.27 -44.74
C GLU A 6 -34.34 -16.59 -44.13
N VAL A 7 -33.46 -17.29 -44.87
CA VAL A 7 -32.17 -17.77 -44.33
C VAL A 7 -31.12 -16.66 -44.28
N SER A 8 -31.28 -15.61 -45.09
CA SER A 8 -30.33 -14.49 -45.19
C SER A 8 -30.43 -13.53 -44.00
N PHE A 9 -31.63 -13.33 -43.46
CA PHE A 9 -31.88 -12.38 -42.36
C PHE A 9 -31.34 -12.89 -41.02
N LEU A 10 -31.56 -14.18 -40.73
CA LEU A 10 -31.03 -14.85 -39.55
C LEU A 10 -29.49 -14.91 -39.57
N ALA A 11 -28.90 -15.18 -40.74
CA ALA A 11 -27.44 -15.16 -40.88
C ALA A 11 -26.87 -13.75 -40.66
N SER A 12 -27.52 -12.71 -41.19
CA SER A 12 -27.11 -11.32 -41.00
C SER A 12 -27.22 -10.87 -39.53
N LEU A 13 -28.29 -11.25 -38.83
CA LEU A 13 -28.47 -11.00 -37.39
C LEU A 13 -27.45 -11.73 -36.52
N LEU A 14 -27.09 -12.97 -36.87
CA LEU A 14 -26.04 -13.72 -36.17
C LEU A 14 -24.67 -13.06 -36.34
N VAL A 15 -24.33 -12.60 -37.55
CA VAL A 15 -23.05 -11.91 -37.81
C VAL A 15 -23.00 -10.55 -37.11
N LEU A 16 -24.09 -9.78 -37.11
CA LEU A 16 -24.17 -8.50 -36.40
C LEU A 16 -24.12 -8.68 -34.88
N GLY A 17 -24.77 -9.73 -34.35
CA GLY A 17 -24.73 -10.08 -32.93
C GLY A 17 -23.35 -10.52 -32.45
N ILE A 18 -22.62 -11.29 -33.26
CA ILE A 18 -21.23 -11.66 -32.97
C ILE A 18 -20.33 -10.41 -33.00
N LEU A 19 -20.55 -9.48 -33.94
CA LEU A 19 -19.78 -8.23 -34.00
C LEU A 19 -20.00 -7.34 -32.77
N LEU A 20 -21.22 -7.29 -32.23
CA LEU A 20 -21.55 -6.54 -31.01
C LEU A 20 -20.97 -7.18 -29.74
N LEU A 21 -20.87 -8.52 -29.66
CA LEU A 21 -20.26 -9.20 -28.51
C LEU A 21 -18.73 -9.01 -28.42
N HIS A 22 -18.05 -8.68 -29.53
CA HIS A 22 -16.61 -8.43 -29.53
C HIS A 22 -16.23 -6.96 -29.20
N VAL A 23 -17.20 -6.05 -29.11
CA VAL A 23 -16.95 -4.61 -28.92
C VAL A 23 -16.94 -4.16 -27.45
N ASP A 24 -17.27 -5.03 -26.49
CA ASP A 24 -17.23 -4.73 -25.04
C ASP A 24 -16.13 -5.47 -24.25
N ALA A 25 -15.10 -5.94 -24.95
CA ALA A 25 -13.84 -6.36 -24.31
C ALA A 25 -12.71 -5.37 -24.57
N LYS A 26 -13.05 -4.06 -24.66
CA LYS A 26 -12.02 -3.01 -24.64
C LYS A 26 -11.53 -2.79 -23.21
N ALA A 27 -10.54 -3.61 -22.87
CA ALA A 27 -9.38 -3.22 -22.10
C ALA A 27 -9.62 -2.23 -20.94
N CYS A 28 -9.87 -2.77 -19.75
CA CYS A 28 -9.11 -2.32 -18.59
C CYS A 28 -7.98 -3.34 -18.39
N SER A 29 -6.91 -3.15 -19.15
CA SER A 29 -5.65 -3.83 -18.93
C SER A 29 -5.15 -3.55 -17.52
N GLN A 30 -4.78 -4.61 -16.80
CA GLN A 30 -3.94 -4.61 -15.61
C GLN A 30 -4.38 -3.69 -14.46
N ARG A 31 -5.20 -4.21 -13.55
CA ARG A 31 -5.13 -3.78 -12.13
C ARG A 31 -4.36 -4.82 -11.34
N ASN A 32 -3.05 -4.66 -11.28
CA ASN A 32 -2.32 -4.85 -10.03
C ASN A 32 -2.45 -3.57 -9.17
N ALA A 33 -3.63 -2.93 -9.18
CA ALA A 33 -3.90 -1.81 -8.29
C ALA A 33 -4.37 -2.43 -6.97
N LYS A 34 -3.57 -2.27 -5.91
CA LYS A 34 -4.05 -2.49 -4.53
C LYS A 34 -5.43 -1.86 -4.39
N GLU A 35 -6.41 -2.58 -3.84
CA GLU A 35 -7.72 -2.00 -3.59
C GLU A 35 -7.60 -0.88 -2.55
N PRO A 36 -8.37 0.22 -2.68
CA PRO A 36 -8.33 1.31 -1.69
C PRO A 36 -8.76 0.80 -0.31
N ILE A 37 -8.06 1.23 0.73
CA ILE A 37 -8.45 0.91 2.11
C ILE A 37 -9.74 1.66 2.48
N CYS A 38 -10.73 0.94 3.03
CA CYS A 38 -11.91 1.59 3.61
C CYS A 38 -11.57 2.12 5.01
N THR A 39 -11.38 3.42 5.12
CA THR A 39 -11.22 4.15 6.38
C THR A 39 -11.58 5.61 6.17
N ASN A 40 -11.71 6.38 7.25
CA ASN A 40 -11.68 7.84 7.23
C ASN A 40 -10.59 8.34 8.21
N CYS A 41 -10.37 9.65 8.26
CA CYS A 41 -9.37 10.26 9.15
C CYS A 41 -9.69 10.06 10.64
N CYS A 42 -10.98 10.07 11.00
CA CYS A 42 -11.44 9.90 12.38
C CYS A 42 -11.14 8.48 12.89
N THR A 43 -11.45 7.45 12.10
CA THR A 43 -11.15 6.05 12.40
C THR A 43 -9.68 5.70 12.20
N GLY A 44 -8.95 6.52 11.44
CA GLY A 44 -7.55 6.32 11.13
C GLY A 44 -6.71 6.25 12.39
N ARG A 45 -5.70 5.39 12.42
CA ARG A 45 -4.83 5.22 13.58
C ARG A 45 -3.92 6.43 13.73
N LYS A 46 -3.87 7.00 14.93
CA LYS A 46 -2.96 8.10 15.27
C LYS A 46 -1.49 7.73 15.01
N GLY A 47 -0.73 8.65 14.43
CA GLY A 47 0.63 8.41 13.95
C GLY A 47 0.73 7.75 12.57
N CYS A 48 -0.39 7.36 11.95
CA CYS A 48 -0.42 6.90 10.55
C CYS A 48 -0.88 8.02 9.62
N ASN A 49 -0.19 8.14 8.49
CA ASN A 49 -0.54 9.10 7.44
C ASN A 49 -1.35 8.41 6.34
N TYR A 50 -2.42 9.06 5.87
CA TYR A 50 -3.33 8.54 4.86
C TYR A 50 -3.20 9.34 3.55
N TYR A 51 -3.20 8.63 2.43
CA TYR A 51 -2.90 9.19 1.12
C TYR A 51 -3.91 8.72 0.07
N SER A 52 -4.09 9.52 -0.98
CA SER A 52 -4.80 9.13 -2.19
C SER A 52 -3.97 8.25 -3.12
N ALA A 53 -4.60 7.72 -4.17
CA ALA A 53 -3.97 6.81 -5.13
C ALA A 53 -2.76 7.43 -5.86
N ASP A 54 -2.76 8.74 -6.05
CA ASP A 54 -1.65 9.52 -6.64
C ASP A 54 -0.55 9.88 -5.62
N GLY A 55 -0.73 9.53 -4.35
CA GLY A 55 0.20 9.82 -3.26
C GLY A 55 0.02 11.19 -2.61
N THR A 56 -1.04 11.93 -2.91
CA THR A 56 -1.35 13.18 -2.19
C THR A 56 -1.72 12.87 -0.73
N PHE A 57 -1.10 13.59 0.22
CA PHE A 57 -1.43 13.46 1.64
C PHE A 57 -2.83 14.01 1.95
N ILE A 58 -3.63 13.24 2.68
CA ILE A 58 -5.00 13.61 3.05
C ILE A 58 -5.07 14.01 4.52
N CYS A 59 -4.61 13.13 5.42
CA CYS A 59 -4.68 13.35 6.87
C CYS A 59 -3.77 12.40 7.65
N GLU A 60 -3.46 12.78 8.88
CA GLU A 60 -3.02 11.83 9.92
C GLU A 60 -4.25 11.26 10.62
N GLY A 61 -4.22 9.97 10.99
CA GLY A 61 -5.31 9.36 11.74
C GLY A 61 -5.52 10.00 13.12
N GLU A 62 -6.75 9.99 13.60
CA GLU A 62 -7.12 10.62 14.87
C GLU A 62 -7.44 9.64 16.00
N SER A 63 -7.63 8.35 15.68
CA SER A 63 -8.03 7.32 16.62
C SER A 63 -6.82 6.77 17.36
N ASP A 64 -6.78 6.99 18.68
CA ASP A 64 -5.79 6.37 19.55
C ASP A 64 -6.17 4.89 19.75
N PRO A 65 -5.27 3.92 19.48
CA PRO A 65 -5.54 2.50 19.73
C PRO A 65 -6.00 2.18 21.15
N ASN A 66 -5.55 2.96 22.14
CA ASN A 66 -5.88 2.76 23.56
C ASN A 66 -7.15 3.51 23.98
N ASN A 67 -7.59 4.49 23.18
CA ASN A 67 -8.79 5.28 23.43
C ASN A 67 -9.46 5.67 22.11
N PRO A 68 -10.12 4.72 21.43
CA PRO A 68 -10.63 4.92 20.09
C PRO A 68 -11.75 5.98 20.09
N LYS A 69 -11.71 6.88 19.11
CA LYS A 69 -12.77 7.89 18.94
C LYS A 69 -14.07 7.22 18.47
N PRO A 70 -15.24 7.67 18.94
CA PRO A 70 -16.53 7.21 18.43
C PRO A 70 -16.78 7.85 17.05
N CYS A 71 -16.22 7.24 16.02
CA CYS A 71 -16.34 7.69 14.64
C CYS A 71 -17.35 6.83 13.88
N THR A 72 -17.98 7.42 12.85
CA THR A 72 -18.73 6.63 11.87
C THR A 72 -17.76 5.78 11.03
N LEU A 73 -18.19 4.59 10.62
CA LEU A 73 -17.38 3.65 9.82
C LEU A 73 -17.52 3.91 8.31
N ASN A 74 -17.67 5.17 7.90
CA ASN A 74 -17.72 5.52 6.48
C ASN A 74 -16.32 5.45 5.86
N CYS A 75 -16.23 4.99 4.61
CA CYS A 75 -15.00 5.06 3.84
C CYS A 75 -14.89 6.45 3.21
N ASP A 76 -13.76 7.14 3.41
CA ASP A 76 -13.44 8.34 2.64
C ASP A 76 -12.90 7.90 1.26
N PRO A 77 -13.61 8.19 0.15
CA PRO A 77 -13.23 7.69 -1.18
C PRO A 77 -11.91 8.28 -1.69
N ARG A 78 -11.40 9.33 -1.02
CA ARG A 78 -10.10 9.92 -1.34
C ARG A 78 -8.96 9.05 -0.83
N ILE A 79 -9.15 8.34 0.28
CA ILE A 79 -8.10 7.53 0.92
C ILE A 79 -7.92 6.22 0.16
N PHE A 80 -6.68 5.94 -0.22
CA PHE A 80 -6.30 4.74 -0.96
C PHE A 80 -5.37 3.84 -0.17
N TYR A 81 -4.36 4.41 0.49
CA TYR A 81 -3.41 3.69 1.31
C TYR A 81 -3.00 4.49 2.54
N SER A 82 -2.34 3.83 3.48
CA SER A 82 -1.79 4.47 4.67
C SER A 82 -0.32 4.13 4.89
N LYS A 83 0.47 5.05 5.43
CA LYS A 83 1.83 4.82 5.92
C LYS A 83 1.84 4.90 7.43
N CYS A 84 2.07 3.76 8.07
CA CYS A 84 2.13 3.66 9.53
C CYS A 84 3.57 3.37 9.98
N PRO A 85 4.08 4.06 11.02
CA PRO A 85 5.32 3.66 11.66
C PRO A 85 5.12 2.28 12.29
N ARG A 86 5.98 1.33 11.93
CA ARG A 86 6.18 0.11 12.69
C ARG A 86 7.56 0.16 13.31
N SER A 87 7.61 -0.21 14.58
CA SER A 87 8.85 -0.43 15.30
C SER A 87 9.29 -1.88 15.16
N GLU A 88 10.56 -2.10 14.86
CA GLU A 88 11.20 -3.41 15.02
C GLU A 88 12.17 -3.35 16.20
N GLY A 89 12.03 -4.29 17.13
CA GLY A 89 12.73 -4.27 18.42
C GLY A 89 12.16 -3.27 19.42
N ASN A 90 12.81 -3.23 20.59
CA ASN A 90 12.56 -2.26 21.64
C ASN A 90 13.80 -2.18 22.57
N ALA A 91 13.72 -1.40 23.65
CA ALA A 91 14.83 -1.22 24.58
C ALA A 91 15.30 -2.52 25.26
N GLU A 92 14.41 -3.48 25.48
CA GLU A 92 14.68 -4.77 26.14
C GLU A 92 15.13 -5.85 25.13
N ASN A 93 14.47 -5.89 23.96
CA ASN A 93 14.72 -6.82 22.87
C ASN A 93 15.31 -6.06 21.68
N ARG A 94 16.63 -5.83 21.76
CA ARG A 94 17.36 -5.08 20.74
C ARG A 94 17.43 -5.83 19.42
N ILE A 95 17.29 -5.12 18.31
CA ILE A 95 17.58 -5.67 16.98
C ILE A 95 19.09 -5.76 16.74
N CYS A 96 19.55 -6.86 16.13
CA CYS A 96 20.89 -6.92 15.58
C CYS A 96 20.90 -6.34 14.17
N THR A 97 21.41 -5.12 14.03
CA THR A 97 21.61 -4.46 12.74
C THR A 97 22.69 -3.38 12.88
N ASN A 98 23.05 -2.73 11.78
CA ASN A 98 23.88 -1.53 11.73
C ASN A 98 23.33 -0.57 10.66
N CYS A 99 23.80 0.67 10.62
CA CYS A 99 23.29 1.67 9.67
C CYS A 99 23.45 1.24 8.19
N CYS A 100 24.55 0.56 7.86
CA CYS A 100 24.80 0.08 6.49
C CYS A 100 23.74 -0.95 6.07
N ALA A 101 23.51 -1.96 6.90
CA ALA A 101 22.56 -3.04 6.64
C ALA A 101 21.10 -2.62 6.88
N GLY A 102 20.90 -1.52 7.60
CA GLY A 102 19.60 -0.95 7.89
C GLY A 102 18.84 -0.61 6.62
N ARG A 103 17.52 -0.83 6.62
CA ARG A 103 16.68 -0.54 5.47
C ARG A 103 16.58 0.98 5.27
N LYS A 104 16.79 1.43 4.04
CA LYS A 104 16.61 2.83 3.65
C LYS A 104 15.16 3.29 3.86
N GLY A 105 14.97 4.50 4.38
CA GLY A 105 13.67 5.02 4.82
C GLY A 105 13.23 4.54 6.21
N CYS A 106 14.08 3.79 6.93
CA CYS A 106 13.87 3.46 8.33
C CYS A 106 14.89 4.20 9.20
N ASN A 107 14.40 4.74 10.32
CA ASN A 107 15.23 5.42 11.31
C ASN A 107 15.59 4.44 12.43
N TYR A 108 16.85 4.42 12.84
CA TYR A 108 17.38 3.55 13.90
C TYR A 108 17.72 4.38 15.14
N TYR A 109 17.35 3.84 16.30
CA TYR A 109 17.42 4.52 17.59
C TYR A 109 18.09 3.63 18.64
N SER A 110 18.70 4.27 19.64
CA SER A 110 19.18 3.61 20.84
C SER A 110 18.05 3.31 21.83
N ALA A 111 18.37 2.54 22.88
CA ALA A 111 17.40 2.10 23.89
C ALA A 111 16.76 3.26 24.67
N ASP A 112 17.44 4.40 24.76
CA ASP A 112 16.95 5.65 25.36
C ASP A 112 16.16 6.54 24.38
N GLY A 113 16.05 6.12 23.11
CA GLY A 113 15.34 6.84 22.05
C GLY A 113 16.17 7.89 21.31
N THR A 114 17.49 7.95 21.52
CA THR A 114 18.37 8.83 20.73
C THR A 114 18.45 8.34 19.28
N PHE A 115 18.26 9.24 18.31
CA PHE A 115 18.40 8.92 16.89
C PHE A 115 19.87 8.66 16.55
N ILE A 116 20.14 7.55 15.86
CA ILE A 116 21.49 7.14 15.46
C ILE A 116 21.69 7.39 13.97
N CYS A 117 20.84 6.81 13.13
CA CYS A 117 20.98 6.88 11.67
C CYS A 117 19.71 6.49 10.93
N GLU A 118 19.63 6.90 9.67
CA GLU A 118 18.74 6.28 8.68
C GLU A 118 19.48 5.10 8.03
N GLY A 119 18.78 4.00 7.76
CA GLY A 119 19.36 2.85 7.07
C GLY A 119 19.84 3.19 5.65
N GLU A 120 20.86 2.48 5.18
CA GLU A 120 21.45 2.73 3.86
C GLU A 120 21.16 1.66 2.80
N SER A 121 20.68 0.49 3.22
CA SER A 121 20.44 -0.64 2.34
C SER A 121 19.10 -0.49 1.62
N ASP A 122 19.15 -0.38 0.29
CA ASP A 122 17.97 -0.39 -0.56
C ASP A 122 17.38 -1.82 -0.59
N PRO A 123 16.07 -2.01 -0.37
CA PRO A 123 15.42 -3.32 -0.48
C PRO A 123 15.59 -3.98 -1.86
N ASN A 124 15.70 -3.19 -2.93
CA ASN A 124 15.80 -3.68 -4.31
C ASN A 124 17.26 -3.87 -4.75
N ASN A 125 18.21 -3.23 -4.07
CA ASN A 125 19.63 -3.34 -4.34
C ASN A 125 20.42 -3.33 -3.02
N PRO A 126 20.43 -4.46 -2.28
CA PRO A 126 20.98 -4.50 -0.94
C PRO A 126 22.49 -4.26 -0.95
N LYS A 127 22.96 -3.37 -0.07
CA LYS A 127 24.39 -3.13 0.12
C LYS A 127 25.06 -4.34 0.75
N ALA A 128 26.26 -4.66 0.28
CA ALA A 128 27.13 -5.63 0.94
C ALA A 128 27.72 -5.01 2.21
N CYS A 129 27.05 -5.23 3.34
CA CYS A 129 27.44 -4.69 4.64
C CYS A 129 28.05 -5.78 5.54
N PRO A 130 28.97 -5.41 6.45
CA PRO A 130 29.42 -6.32 7.50
C PRO A 130 28.23 -6.82 8.32
N ARG A 131 28.25 -8.11 8.68
CA ARG A 131 27.22 -8.76 9.50
C ARG A 131 27.47 -8.55 11.00
N ASN A 132 27.82 -7.32 11.40
CA ASN A 132 27.98 -6.93 12.79
C ASN A 132 26.73 -6.22 13.30
N CYS A 133 26.42 -6.38 14.59
CA CYS A 133 25.39 -5.60 15.26
C CYS A 133 26.04 -4.36 15.87
N ASP A 134 25.48 -3.18 15.62
CA ASP A 134 25.86 -1.97 16.36
C ASP A 134 25.25 -2.04 17.78
N PRO A 135 26.06 -2.02 18.84
CA PRO A 135 25.55 -2.15 20.21
C PRO A 135 24.68 -0.96 20.66
N ASN A 136 24.78 0.17 19.96
CA ASN A 136 24.00 1.36 20.27
C ASN A 136 22.59 1.28 19.70
N ILE A 137 22.35 0.50 18.63
CA ILE A 137 21.03 0.37 18.03
C ILE A 137 20.18 -0.60 18.85
N ALA A 138 18.99 -0.17 19.24
CA ALA A 138 18.02 -0.98 19.96
C ALA A 138 16.78 -1.28 19.11
N TYR A 139 16.23 -0.28 18.44
CA TYR A 139 15.03 -0.44 17.62
C TYR A 139 15.08 0.44 16.37
N SER A 140 14.22 0.11 15.40
CA SER A 140 14.01 0.91 14.20
C SER A 140 12.57 1.39 14.12
N LEU A 141 12.32 2.49 13.42
CA LEU A 141 11.00 2.95 13.03
C LEU A 141 10.97 3.08 11.50
N CYS A 142 10.11 2.29 10.87
CA CYS A 142 9.91 2.27 9.42
C CYS A 142 8.47 2.65 9.09
N LEU A 143 8.27 3.49 8.06
CA LEU A 143 6.95 3.77 7.53
C LEU A 143 6.55 2.69 6.52
N TYR A 144 5.56 1.87 6.88
CA TYR A 144 5.05 0.82 6.01
C TYR A 144 3.75 1.24 5.34
N GLU A 145 3.67 1.02 4.03
CA GLU A 145 2.46 1.19 3.25
C GLU A 145 1.51 0.00 3.46
N LYS A 146 0.24 0.30 3.77
CA LYS A 146 -0.84 -0.67 3.90
C LYS A 146 -2.00 -0.28 2.99
#